data_AF-A0A059FGV0-F1
#
_entry.id   AF-A0A059FGV0-F1
#
_cell.length_a   1.000
_cell.length_b   1.000
_cell.length_c   1.000
_cell.angle_alpha   90.00
_cell.angle_beta   90.00
_cell.angle_gamma   90.00
#
_symmetry.space_group_name_H-M   'P 1'
#
loop_
_entity.id
_entity.type
_entity.pdbx_description
1 polymer ?
#
loop_
_entity_poly.entity_id
_entity_poly.type
_entity_poly.pdbx_seq_one_letter_code
_entity_poly.pdbx_strand_id
1 'polypeptide(L)'
;MLKPSVKLTAFALFTLLVSACESAPAGTQTEDASGEVADLSAPAILALSCSGCHGPQGGAIASLEGRTSDQIRLSLLHYKSDVDGGSVMHRMMRGYTEADIDAISTYLAESVTE
;
A
#
# COMPACT_ATOMS: atom_id res chain seq x y z
N MET A 1 -38.02 -21.53 32.50
CA MET A 1 -37.37 -22.39 33.53
C MET A 1 -36.29 -23.17 32.79
N LEU A 2 -34.99 -23.19 33.09
CA LEU A 2 -34.14 -22.55 34.09
C LEU A 2 -32.71 -22.65 33.49
N LYS A 3 -31.98 -21.54 33.51
CA LYS A 3 -30.56 -21.43 33.11
C LYS A 3 -29.68 -21.89 34.28
N PRO A 4 -28.49 -22.44 34.03
CA PRO A 4 -27.34 -22.03 34.83
C PRO A 4 -26.12 -21.79 33.91
N SER A 5 -25.47 -20.63 33.85
CA SER A 5 -24.85 -19.82 34.92
C SER A 5 -23.71 -20.56 35.64
N VAL A 6 -22.59 -20.75 34.94
CA VAL A 6 -21.30 -21.08 35.56
C VAL A 6 -20.63 -19.78 35.99
N LYS A 7 -20.20 -19.80 37.25
CA LYS A 7 -19.90 -18.67 38.10
C LYS A 7 -18.46 -18.21 37.91
N LEU A 8 -18.33 -16.89 37.90
CA LEU A 8 -17.18 -16.08 38.25
C LEU A 8 -16.49 -16.64 39.51
N THR A 9 -15.27 -17.14 39.38
CA THR A 9 -14.36 -17.36 40.51
C THR A 9 -13.14 -16.47 40.33
N ALA A 10 -13.07 -15.47 41.20
CA ALA A 10 -11.93 -14.61 41.42
C ALA A 10 -10.67 -15.44 41.70
N PHE A 11 -9.60 -15.19 40.94
CA PHE A 11 -8.25 -15.45 41.41
C PHE A 11 -7.60 -14.08 41.63
N ALA A 12 -7.62 -13.71 42.90
CA ALA A 12 -6.96 -12.55 43.44
C ALA A 12 -5.42 -12.73 43.35
N LEU A 13 -4.74 -11.58 43.30
CA LEU A 13 -3.36 -11.36 43.73
C LEU A 13 -2.25 -12.19 43.05
N PHE A 14 -1.61 -11.58 42.06
CA PHE A 14 -0.15 -11.71 41.93
C PHE A 14 0.46 -10.36 41.52
N THR A 15 0.49 -9.46 42.49
CA THR A 15 1.43 -8.33 42.56
C THR A 15 2.86 -8.85 42.76
N LEU A 16 3.81 -8.10 42.20
CA LEU A 16 5.27 -8.19 42.37
C LEU A 16 6.02 -9.28 41.56
N LEU A 17 6.66 -8.83 40.48
CA LEU A 17 8.12 -8.64 40.46
C LEU A 17 8.53 -7.83 39.21
N VAL A 18 8.64 -6.51 39.41
CA VAL A 18 9.49 -5.64 38.59
C VAL A 18 10.92 -6.15 38.75
N SER A 19 11.50 -6.65 37.66
CA SER A 19 12.93 -6.90 37.53
C SER A 19 13.45 -5.98 36.42
N ALA A 20 14.00 -4.86 36.85
CA ALA A 20 14.77 -3.96 36.01
C ALA A 20 16.05 -4.68 35.54
N CYS A 21 16.19 -4.84 34.24
CA CYS A 21 17.50 -4.87 33.58
C CYS A 21 17.60 -3.60 32.74
N GLU A 22 18.18 -2.59 33.37
CA GLU A 22 18.80 -1.43 32.76
C GLU A 22 19.86 -1.90 31.76
N SER A 23 19.62 -1.66 30.47
CA SER A 23 20.64 -1.71 29.41
C SER A 23 20.40 -0.51 28.51
N ALA A 24 21.20 0.52 28.76
CA ALA A 24 21.62 1.67 27.95
C ALA A 24 20.68 2.17 26.83
N PRO A 25 20.46 3.50 26.72
CA PRO A 25 19.89 4.06 25.50
C PRO A 25 20.89 3.80 24.37
N ALA A 26 20.61 2.80 23.54
CA ALA A 26 21.19 2.76 22.20
C ALA A 26 20.82 4.10 21.56
N GLY A 27 21.84 4.92 21.35
CA GLY A 27 21.70 6.31 20.99
C GLY A 27 20.62 6.49 19.94
N THR A 28 19.72 7.42 20.20
CA THR A 28 19.08 8.18 19.14
C THR A 28 20.21 8.71 18.26
N GLN A 29 20.52 7.98 17.19
CA GLN A 29 21.18 8.55 16.04
C GLN A 29 20.15 9.52 15.44
N THR A 30 20.17 10.75 15.95
CA THR A 30 19.99 11.91 15.09
C THR A 30 21.18 11.90 14.14
N GLU A 31 21.13 11.02 13.14
CA GLU A 31 21.97 11.17 11.97
C GLU A 31 21.12 11.92 10.96
N ASP A 32 21.62 13.10 10.63
CA ASP A 32 21.23 13.93 9.52
C ASP A 32 21.17 13.08 8.24
N ALA A 33 19.98 12.57 7.93
CA ALA A 33 19.63 12.20 6.59
C ALA A 33 18.69 13.28 6.06
N SER A 34 19.20 14.51 5.92
CA SER A 34 18.77 15.34 4.80
C SER A 34 19.31 14.72 3.51
N GLY A 35 18.90 13.48 3.21
CA GLY A 35 18.73 13.11 1.82
C GLY A 35 17.69 14.07 1.29
N GLU A 36 18.00 14.77 0.20
CA GLU A 36 17.01 15.46 -0.62
C GLU A 36 15.80 14.55 -0.73
N VAL A 37 14.74 14.84 0.04
CA VAL A 37 13.47 14.16 -0.14
C VAL A 37 13.00 14.66 -1.48
N ALA A 38 13.22 13.84 -2.51
CA ALA A 38 12.70 14.15 -3.83
C ALA A 38 11.23 14.54 -3.63
N ASP A 39 10.89 15.78 -3.99
CA ASP A 39 9.53 16.30 -3.92
C ASP A 39 8.73 15.58 -5.02
N LEU A 40 8.35 14.35 -4.72
CA LEU A 40 7.54 13.54 -5.60
C LEU A 40 6.10 14.02 -5.47
N SER A 41 5.51 14.38 -6.60
CA SER A 41 4.09 14.68 -6.66
C SER A 41 3.27 13.49 -6.16
N ALA A 42 2.11 13.73 -5.55
CA ALA A 42 1.23 12.64 -5.10
C ALA A 42 0.94 11.60 -6.20
N PRO A 43 0.69 11.98 -7.48
CA PRO A 43 0.55 11.03 -8.58
C PRO A 43 1.80 10.18 -8.80
N ALA A 44 3.01 10.76 -8.68
CA ALA A 44 4.26 10.03 -8.82
C ALA A 44 4.41 8.96 -7.72
N ILE A 45 4.05 9.30 -6.48
CA ILE A 45 4.08 8.36 -5.34
C ILE A 45 3.10 7.20 -5.57
N LEU A 46 1.88 7.50 -6.04
CA LEU A 46 0.88 6.47 -6.35
C LEU A 46 1.34 5.57 -7.51
N ALA A 47 1.88 6.16 -8.57
CA ALA A 47 2.32 5.46 -9.77
C ALA A 47 3.60 4.64 -9.57
N LEU A 48 4.42 4.94 -8.55
CA LEU A 48 5.64 4.19 -8.23
C LEU A 48 5.36 2.71 -7.99
N SER A 49 4.18 2.37 -7.47
CA SER A 49 3.77 0.97 -7.24
C SER A 49 3.57 0.19 -8.55
N CYS A 50 3.33 0.88 -9.68
CA CYS A 50 3.04 0.25 -10.96
C CYS A 50 4.29 -0.38 -11.58
N SER A 51 5.43 0.30 -11.49
CA SER A 51 6.71 -0.16 -12.08
C SER A 51 7.29 -1.39 -11.38
N GLY A 52 6.86 -1.70 -10.16
CA GLY A 52 7.25 -2.93 -9.46
C GLY A 52 6.78 -4.23 -10.13
N CYS A 53 5.81 -4.14 -11.05
CA CYS A 53 5.29 -5.28 -11.81
C CYS A 53 5.27 -5.02 -13.32
N HIS A 54 4.96 -3.79 -13.74
CA HIS A 54 4.88 -3.40 -15.14
C HIS A 54 6.23 -2.88 -15.62
N GLY A 55 6.95 -3.73 -16.36
CA GLY A 55 8.24 -3.39 -16.96
C GLY A 55 8.15 -3.06 -18.45
N PRO A 56 9.31 -2.96 -19.12
CA PRO A 56 9.40 -2.75 -20.56
C PRO A 56 8.78 -3.89 -21.37
N GLN A 57 8.62 -3.68 -22.68
CA GLN A 57 8.03 -4.70 -23.56
C GLN A 57 8.78 -6.03 -23.52
N GLY A 58 8.03 -7.12 -23.74
CA GLY A 58 8.58 -8.49 -23.76
C GLY A 58 8.58 -9.19 -22.40
N GLY A 59 8.15 -8.50 -21.33
CA GLY A 59 7.94 -9.11 -20.01
C GLY A 59 6.67 -9.98 -19.92
N ALA A 60 6.57 -10.74 -18.84
CA ALA A 60 5.39 -11.58 -18.54
C ALA A 60 4.14 -10.74 -18.20
N ILE A 61 4.34 -9.53 -17.67
CA ILE A 61 3.28 -8.55 -17.42
C ILE A 61 3.32 -7.52 -18.54
N ALA A 62 2.14 -7.14 -19.02
CA ALA A 62 1.99 -6.18 -20.11
C ALA A 62 2.66 -4.84 -19.77
N SER A 63 3.44 -4.31 -20.71
CA SER A 63 4.06 -3.00 -20.56
C SER A 63 3.02 -1.88 -20.63
N LEU A 64 3.35 -0.78 -19.95
CA LEU A 64 2.57 0.46 -19.93
C LEU A 64 3.13 1.53 -20.88
N GLU A 65 4.34 1.32 -21.43
CA GLU A 65 4.98 2.21 -22.40
C GLU A 65 4.12 2.39 -23.65
N GLY A 66 4.07 3.63 -24.14
CA GLY A 66 3.32 4.02 -25.33
C GLY A 66 1.79 4.04 -25.18
N ARG A 67 1.24 3.81 -23.98
CA ARG A 67 -0.20 3.92 -23.72
C ARG A 67 -0.58 5.36 -23.42
N THR A 68 -1.68 5.82 -24.00
CA THR A 68 -2.23 7.15 -23.66
C THR A 68 -2.88 7.14 -22.27
N SER A 69 -3.01 8.31 -21.64
CA SER A 69 -3.69 8.44 -20.35
C SER A 69 -5.09 7.82 -20.40
N ASP A 70 -5.88 8.07 -21.45
CA ASP A 70 -7.21 7.48 -21.63
C ASP A 70 -7.21 5.95 -21.68
N GLN A 71 -6.22 5.35 -22.35
CA GLN A 71 -6.10 3.88 -22.43
C GLN A 71 -5.77 3.27 -21.08
N ILE A 72 -4.88 3.92 -20.32
CA ILE A 72 -4.54 3.49 -18.96
C ILE A 72 -5.77 3.63 -18.07
N ARG A 73 -6.39 4.80 -18.06
CA ARG A 73 -7.60 5.13 -17.28
C ARG A 73 -8.72 4.14 -17.50
N LEU A 74 -9.06 3.86 -18.76
CA LEU A 74 -10.12 2.92 -19.11
C LEU A 74 -9.82 1.51 -18.58
N SER A 75 -8.56 1.07 -18.68
CA SER A 75 -8.13 -0.24 -18.17
C SER A 75 -8.20 -0.30 -16.64
N LEU A 76 -7.74 0.74 -15.95
CA LEU A 76 -7.78 0.83 -14.49
C LEU A 76 -9.22 0.85 -13.95
N LEU A 77 -10.13 1.58 -14.62
CA LEU A 77 -11.56 1.57 -14.29
C LEU A 77 -12.22 0.22 -14.55
N HIS A 78 -11.85 -0.47 -15.63
CA HIS A 78 -12.31 -1.84 -15.87
C HIS A 78 -11.92 -2.76 -14.71
N TYR A 79 -10.64 -2.77 -14.32
CA TYR A 79 -10.18 -3.57 -13.17
C TYR A 79 -10.81 -3.17 -11.85
N LYS A 80 -11.16 -1.90 -11.65
CA LYS A 80 -11.85 -1.42 -10.44
C LYS A 80 -13.31 -1.87 -10.38
N SER A 81 -14.01 -1.83 -11.51
CA SER A 81 -15.46 -2.04 -11.60
C SER A 81 -15.86 -3.50 -11.70
N ASP A 82 -15.02 -4.35 -12.29
CA ASP A 82 -15.26 -5.79 -12.37
C ASP A 82 -14.89 -6.47 -11.04
N VAL A 83 -15.91 -6.75 -10.22
CA VAL A 83 -15.75 -7.38 -8.90
C VAL A 83 -15.47 -8.89 -8.98
N ASP A 84 -15.82 -9.52 -10.12
CA ASP A 84 -15.65 -10.95 -10.33
C ASP A 84 -14.29 -11.28 -10.99
N GLY A 85 -13.55 -10.25 -11.41
CA GLY A 85 -12.25 -10.41 -12.02
C GLY A 85 -11.20 -11.01 -11.09
N GLY A 86 -10.53 -12.07 -11.58
CA GLY A 86 -9.61 -12.89 -10.78
C GLY A 86 -8.14 -12.44 -10.79
N SER A 87 -7.78 -11.41 -11.55
CA SER A 87 -6.37 -11.02 -11.69
C SER A 87 -5.84 -10.24 -10.47
N VAL A 88 -4.52 -10.11 -10.36
CA VAL A 88 -3.88 -9.22 -9.37
C VAL A 88 -4.38 -7.79 -9.53
N MET A 89 -4.53 -7.30 -10.76
CA MET A 89 -4.97 -5.93 -11.02
C MET A 89 -6.37 -5.62 -10.48
N HIS A 90 -7.32 -6.56 -10.59
CA HIS A 90 -8.65 -6.37 -9.96
C HIS A 90 -8.54 -6.15 -8.45
N ARG A 91 -7.62 -6.87 -7.79
CA ARG A 91 -7.38 -6.70 -6.35
C ARG A 91 -6.72 -5.37 -6.02
N MET A 92 -5.74 -4.95 -6.81
CA MET A 92 -5.04 -3.68 -6.64
C MET A 92 -6.00 -2.49 -6.83
N MET A 93 -6.82 -2.52 -7.88
CA MET A 93 -7.64 -1.38 -8.26
C MET A 93 -8.81 -1.07 -7.32
N ARG A 94 -9.19 -2.01 -6.45
CA ARG A 94 -10.18 -1.73 -5.39
C ARG A 94 -9.70 -0.68 -4.38
N GLY A 95 -8.40 -0.52 -4.19
CA GLY A 95 -7.81 0.42 -3.24
C GLY A 95 -7.70 1.86 -3.74
N TYR A 96 -7.89 2.10 -5.04
CA TYR A 96 -7.76 3.43 -5.64
C TYR A 96 -9.12 4.10 -5.82
N THR A 97 -9.18 5.41 -5.59
CA THR A 97 -10.33 6.24 -5.97
C THR A 97 -10.31 6.54 -7.47
N GLU A 98 -11.41 7.02 -8.05
CA GLU A 98 -11.40 7.47 -9.45
C GLU A 98 -10.47 8.67 -9.66
N ALA A 99 -10.35 9.56 -8.67
CA ALA A 99 -9.41 10.67 -8.73
C ALA A 99 -7.95 10.19 -8.74
N ASP A 100 -7.62 9.15 -7.97
CA ASP A 100 -6.28 8.53 -8.03
C ASP A 100 -6.05 7.89 -9.40
N ILE A 101 -7.06 7.20 -9.95
CA ILE A 101 -6.97 6.59 -11.29
C ILE A 101 -6.68 7.65 -12.35
N ASP A 102 -7.38 8.78 -12.31
CA ASP A 102 -7.16 9.89 -13.24
C ASP A 102 -5.74 10.44 -13.11
N ALA A 103 -5.28 10.68 -11.89
CA ALA A 103 -3.95 11.18 -11.59
C ALA A 103 -2.83 10.22 -12.05
N ILE A 104 -2.95 8.93 -11.73
CA ILE A 104 -1.99 7.88 -12.11
C ILE A 104 -1.94 7.73 -13.63
N SER A 105 -3.10 7.76 -14.29
CA SER A 105 -3.19 7.56 -15.75
C SER A 105 -2.48 8.67 -16.51
N THR A 106 -2.67 9.92 -16.09
CA THR A 106 -1.95 11.07 -16.65
C THR A 106 -0.47 10.97 -16.39
N TYR A 107 -0.07 10.72 -15.14
CA TYR A 107 1.34 10.63 -14.78
C TYR A 107 2.07 9.53 -15.57
N LEU A 108 1.51 8.32 -15.63
CA LEU A 108 2.14 7.21 -16.35
C LEU A 108 2.21 7.43 -17.87
N ALA A 109 1.25 8.13 -18.47
CA ALA A 109 1.33 8.46 -19.89
C ALA A 109 2.46 9.46 -20.20
N GLU A 110 2.81 10.31 -19.24
CA GLU A 110 3.90 11.29 -19.36
C GLU A 110 5.27 10.70 -18.96
N SER A 111 5.32 9.87 -17.92
CA SER A 111 6.58 9.39 -17.33
C SER A 111 7.14 8.13 -18.00
N VAL A 112 6.31 7.40 -18.76
CA VAL A 112 6.70 6.12 -19.37
C VAL A 112 7.15 6.34 -20.84
N THR A 113 7.38 7.59 -21.23
CA THR A 113 7.91 7.98 -22.56
C THR A 113 9.41 8.30 -22.58
N GLU A 114 10.11 8.10 -21.45
CA GLU A 114 11.55 8.39 -21.29
C GLU A 114 12.44 7.15 -21.49
#